data_AF-A0A316V424-F1
#
_entry.id   AF-A0A316V424-F1
#
_cell.length_a   1.000
_cell.length_b   1.000
_cell.length_c   1.000
_cell.angle_alpha   90.00
_cell.angle_beta   90.00
_cell.angle_gamma   90.00
#
_symmetry.space_group_name_H-M   'P 1'
#
loop_
_entity.id
_entity.type
_entity.pdbx_description
1 polymer ?
#
loop_
_entity_poly.entity_id
_entity_poly.type
_entity_poly.pdbx_seq_one_letter_code
_entity_poly.pdbx_strand_id
1 'polypeptide(L)' 'MNEGQLRENGINNIRSLSTVLQTQKLPYTFPFSTHEMDTHLSCIVTSQGKSFLPIDVQVPWQGTSS' A
#
# COMPACT_ATOMS: atom_id res chain seq x y z
N MET A 1 24.83 7.76 3.41
CA MET A 1 23.77 6.87 2.92
C MET A 1 23.22 6.13 4.12
N ASN A 2 22.23 6.70 4.81
CA ASN A 2 21.53 5.96 5.86
C ASN A 2 20.51 5.09 5.14
N GLU A 3 20.85 3.82 4.91
CA GLU A 3 19.87 2.82 4.50
C GLU A 3 18.76 2.83 5.55
N GLY A 4 17.58 3.31 5.17
CA GLY A 4 16.42 3.33 6.04
C GLY A 4 16.10 1.90 6.43
N GLN A 5 16.36 1.52 7.68
CA GLN A 5 16.01 0.19 8.15
C GLN A 5 14.51 -0.01 8.01
N LEU A 6 14.13 -1.06 7.29
CA LEU A 6 12.75 -1.50 7.22
C LEU A 6 12.37 -2.07 8.59
N ARG A 7 11.89 -1.20 9.47
CA ARG A 7 11.43 -1.59 10.80
C ARG A 7 10.20 -2.49 10.64
N GLU A 8 9.95 -3.34 11.64
CA GLU A 8 8.82 -4.27 11.66
C GLU A 8 7.48 -3.56 11.37
N ASN A 9 7.32 -2.33 11.87
CA ASN A 9 6.18 -1.46 11.57
C ASN A 9 6.04 -1.14 10.08
N GLY A 10 7.15 -0.94 9.35
CA GLY A 10 7.13 -0.70 7.91
C GLY A 10 6.63 -1.91 7.13
N ILE A 11 7.05 -3.12 7.52
CA ILE A 11 6.58 -4.38 6.93
C ILE A 11 5.07 -4.55 7.20
N ASN A 12 4.66 -4.32 8.44
CA ASN A 12 3.24 -4.40 8.83
C ASN A 12 2.40 -3.38 8.06
N ASN A 13 2.87 -2.15 7.88
CA ASN A 13 2.16 -1.13 7.10
C ASN A 13 1.99 -1.54 5.63
N ILE A 14 3.05 -2.06 4.99
CA ILE A 14 2.97 -2.53 3.60
C ILE A 14 2.00 -3.71 3.49
N ARG A 15 2.01 -4.64 4.45
CA ARG A 15 1.07 -5.76 4.49
C ARG A 15 -0.38 -5.26 4.63
N SER A 16 -0.65 -4.37 5.59
CA SER A 16 -1.99 -3.82 5.79
C SER A 16 -2.47 -3.07 4.55
N LEU A 17 -1.60 -2.29 3.90
CA LEU A 17 -1.95 -1.57 2.68
C LEU A 17 -2.23 -2.52 1.51
N SER A 18 -1.44 -3.58 1.36
CA SER A 18 -1.68 -4.65 0.37
C SER A 18 -3.04 -5.31 0.57
N THR A 19 -3.40 -5.62 1.83
CA THR A 19 -4.72 -6.18 2.17
C THR A 19 -5.84 -5.19 1.83
N VAL A 20 -5.70 -3.92 2.23
CA VAL A 20 -6.71 -2.88 1.95
C VAL A 20 -6.94 -2.70 0.46
N LEU A 21 -5.89 -2.69 -0.36
CA LEU A 21 -6.02 -2.55 -1.81
C LEU A 21 -6.81 -3.71 -2.42
N GLN A 22 -6.62 -4.93 -1.92
CA GLN A 22 -7.28 -6.13 -2.44
C GLN A 22 -8.70 -6.35 -1.91
N THR A 23 -8.91 -6.15 -0.61
CA THR A 23 -10.17 -6.51 0.06
C THR A 23 -11.05 -5.31 0.35
N GLN A 24 -10.52 -4.09 0.22
CA GLN A 24 -11.19 -2.86 0.64
C GLN A 24 -11.58 -2.91 2.13
N LYS A 25 -10.81 -3.66 2.93
CA LYS A 25 -10.97 -3.75 4.39
C LYS A 25 -9.70 -3.32 5.09
N LEU A 26 -9.83 -2.38 6.02
CA LEU A 26 -8.73 -1.91 6.85
C LEU A 26 -8.69 -2.70 8.16
N PRO A 27 -7.68 -3.55 8.38
CA PRO A 27 -7.47 -4.18 9.67
C PRO A 27 -6.97 -3.12 10.66
N TYR A 28 -7.76 -2.86 11.69
CA TYR A 28 -7.41 -1.94 12.77
C TYR A 28 -7.24 -2.73 14.08
N THR A 29 -6.03 -2.67 14.63
CA THR A 29 -5.68 -3.38 15.87
C THR A 29 -5.81 -2.44 17.06
N PHE A 30 -6.82 -2.68 17.90
CA PHE A 30 -6.86 -2.15 19.26
C PHE A 30 -6.00 -3.03 20.19
N PRO A 31 -5.57 -2.51 21.36
CA PRO A 31 -4.75 -3.27 22.31
C PRO A 31 -5.37 -4.60 22.76
N PHE A 32 -6.70 -4.78 22.62
CA PHE A 32 -7.44 -5.96 23.07
C PHE A 32 -8.38 -6.56 22.02
N SER A 33 -8.50 -5.98 20.82
CA SER A 33 -9.34 -6.51 19.74
C SER A 33 -8.85 -6.07 18.36
N THR A 34 -9.01 -6.93 17.35
CA THR A 34 -8.78 -6.56 15.95
C THR A 34 -10.14 -6.42 15.28
N HIS A 35 -10.36 -5.28 14.62
CA HIS A 35 -11.58 -5.04 13.85
C HIS A 35 -11.23 -4.80 12.38
N GLU A 36 -12.03 -5.38 11.49
CA GLU A 36 -11.98 -5.05 10.07
C GLU A 36 -12.99 -3.94 9.80
N MET A 37 -12.51 -2.81 9.28
CA MET A 37 -13.36 -1.72 8.84
C MET A 37 -13.51 -1.80 7.33
N ASP A 38 -14.74 -1.79 6.82
CA ASP A 38 -14.98 -1.68 5.39
C ASP A 38 -14.63 -0.25 4.94
N THR A 39 -13.71 -0.15 3.98
CA THR A 39 -13.18 1.14 3.49
C THR A 39 -13.15 1.14 1.98
N HIS A 40 -13.84 2.10 1.35
CA HIS A 40 -13.76 2.29 -0.10
C HIS A 40 -12.67 3.31 -0.41
N LEU A 41 -11.49 2.84 -0.79
CA LEU A 41 -10.32 3.66 -1.08
C LEU A 41 -9.86 3.46 -2.52
N SER A 42 -9.73 4.58 -3.24
CA SER A 42 -9.04 4.63 -4.53
C SER A 42 -7.59 5.05 -4.30
N CYS A 43 -6.64 4.23 -4.75
CA CYS A 43 -5.21 4.51 -4.60
C CYS A 43 -4.55 4.63 -5.98
N ILE A 44 -3.69 5.64 -6.14
CA ILE A 44 -2.82 5.78 -7.31
C ILE A 44 -1.40 5.56 -6.82
N VAL A 45 -0.76 4.50 -7.30
CA VAL A 45 0.62 4.17 -6.96
C VAL A 45 1.53 4.63 -8.08
N THR A 46 2.44 5.54 -7.77
CA THR A 46 3.51 5.98 -8.68
C THR A 46 4.83 5.38 -8.22
N SER A 47 5.50 4.64 -9.10
CA SER A 47 6.81 4.06 -8.82
C SER A 47 7.73 4.18 -10.02
N GLN A 48 8.99 4.49 -9.76
CA GLN A 48 10.07 4.32 -10.74
C GLN A 48 10.43 2.83 -10.79
N GLY A 49 9.66 2.05 -11.57
CA GLY A 49 9.81 0.59 -11.70
C GLY A 49 8.60 -0.19 -11.19
N LYS A 50 8.77 -1.51 -11.00
CA LYS A 50 7.71 -2.40 -10.54
C LYS A 50 7.40 -2.15 -9.06
N SER A 51 6.16 -1.82 -8.75
CA SER A 51 5.71 -1.65 -7.36
C SER A 51 5.63 -2.99 -6.63
N PHE A 52 5.88 -2.97 -5.32
CA PHE A 52 5.69 -4.10 -4.41
C PHE A 52 4.21 -4.28 -4.00
N LEU A 53 3.39 -3.25 -4.20
CA LEU A 53 1.98 -3.27 -3.86
C LEU A 53 1.18 -3.98 -4.95
N PRO A 54 0.10 -4.68 -4.59
CA PRO A 54 -0.85 -5.19 -5.58
C PRO A 54 -1.53 -4.00 -6.26
N ILE A 55 -1.42 -3.93 -7.58
CA ILE A 55 -2.04 -2.89 -8.40
C ILE A 55 -2.92 -3.61 -9.43
N ASP A 56 -4.18 -3.18 -9.55
CA ASP A 56 -5.11 -3.77 -10.51
C ASP A 56 -4.81 -3.34 -11.94
N VAL A 57 -4.43 -2.08 -12.13
CA VAL A 57 -4.12 -1.49 -13.44
C VAL A 57 -2.79 -0.75 -13.37
N GLN A 58 -1.80 -1.24 -14.11
CA GLN A 58 -0.52 -0.55 -14.29
C GLN A 58 -0.54 0.20 -15.62
N VAL A 59 -0.41 1.53 -15.57
CA VAL A 59 -0.30 2.37 -16.77
C VAL A 59 1.13 2.91 -16.86
N PRO A 60 1.87 2.65 -17.95
CA PRO A 60 3.18 3.25 -18.15
C PRO A 60 2.99 4.76 -18.39
N TRP A 61 3.60 5.58 -17.53
CA TRP A 61 3.64 7.03 -17.73
C TRP A 61 4.68 7.37 -18.79
N GLN A 62 4.22 7.76 -19.99
CA GLN A 62 5.07 8.47 -20.96
C GLN A 62 4.91 9.96 -20.69
N GLY A 63 5.97 10.61 -20.21
CA GLY A 63 5.95 12.06 -20.02
C GLY A 63 5.67 12.75 -21.35
N THR A 64 4.74 13.72 -21.34
CA THR A 64 4.46 14.56 -22.50
C THR A 64 5.67 15.47 -22.74
N SER A 65 6.62 15.03 -23.57
CA SER A 65 7.66 15.91 -24.09
C SER A 65 6.98 16.92 -25.02
N SER A 66 6.87 18.17 -24.55
CA SER A 66 6.52 19.32 -25.39
C SER A 66 7.78 19.90 -26.03
#